data_AF-A0A0Q3X9A8-F1
#
_entry.id   AF-A0A0Q3X9A8-F1
#
_cell.length_a   1.000
_cell.length_b   1.000
_cell.length_c   1.000
_cell.angle_alpha   90.00
_cell.angle_beta   90.00
_cell.angle_gamma   90.00
#
_symmetry.space_group_name_H-M   'P 1'
#
loop_
_entity.id
_entity.type
_entity.pdbx_description
1 polymer ?
#
loop_
_entity_poly.entity_id
_entity_poly.type
_entity_poly.pdbx_seq_one_letter_code
_entity_poly.pdbx_strand_id
1 'polypeptide(L)'
;MAKNILLSKVIGPDDEMENAEACNLGMDLCRKDPGCEYYFSLDAEIVLKNTETLRILIEQNKWDSIPTELTEAAALLVIAPLVSHHEKLWSNFWGTLSPDGYYAHSEDYVDIVQRRRV
;
A
#
# COMPACT_ATOMS: atom_id res chain seq x y z
N MET A 1 31.36 0.94 -8.44
CA MET A 1 30.90 1.52 -7.16
C MET A 1 29.66 2.35 -7.44
N ALA A 2 28.47 1.81 -7.15
CA ALA A 2 27.23 2.58 -7.30
C ALA A 2 27.19 3.62 -6.18
N LYS A 3 27.14 4.91 -6.54
CA LYS A 3 26.85 5.96 -5.57
C LYS A 3 25.41 5.77 -5.11
N ASN A 4 25.20 5.45 -3.83
CA ASN A 4 23.91 5.60 -3.17
C ASN A 4 23.55 7.08 -3.15
N ILE A 5 22.88 7.56 -4.20
CA ILE A 5 22.26 8.88 -4.20
C ILE A 5 20.91 8.69 -3.50
N LEU A 6 20.83 9.14 -2.25
CA LEU A 6 19.56 9.37 -1.58
C LEU A 6 18.94 10.60 -2.24
N LEU A 7 18.00 10.38 -3.17
CA LEU A 7 17.17 11.44 -3.73
C LEU A 7 15.97 11.63 -2.79
N SER A 8 15.84 12.81 -2.20
CA SER A 8 14.67 13.19 -1.41
C SER A 8 13.99 14.41 -2.01
N LYS A 9 12.66 14.37 -2.06
CA LYS A 9 11.80 15.50 -2.40
C LYS A 9 10.84 15.71 -1.24
N VAL A 10 10.77 16.94 -0.74
CA VAL A 10 9.87 17.32 0.34
C VAL A 10 8.83 18.27 -0.23
N ILE A 11 7.56 17.97 0.03
CA ILE A 11 6.42 18.88 -0.19
C ILE A 11 5.99 19.33 1.20
N GLY A 12 6.14 20.62 1.48
CA GLY A 12 5.78 21.25 2.74
C GLY A 12 4.41 21.94 2.68
N PRO A 13 3.97 22.53 3.80
CA PRO A 13 2.72 23.30 3.84
C PRO A 13 2.71 24.50 2.87
N ASP A 14 3.86 25.12 2.62
CA ASP A 14 4.01 26.29 1.75
C ASP A 14 3.82 25.97 0.25
N ASP A 15 3.84 24.69 -0.13
CA ASP A 15 3.56 24.25 -1.49
C ASP A 15 2.05 24.27 -1.80
N GLU A 16 1.19 24.56 -0.81
CA GLU A 16 -0.28 24.71 -0.93
C GLU A 16 -0.97 23.51 -1.60
N MET A 17 -0.41 22.31 -1.47
CA MET A 17 -0.95 21.09 -2.05
C MET A 17 -1.94 20.38 -1.14
N GLU A 18 -3.07 19.94 -1.69
CA GLU A 18 -3.99 19.05 -1.00
C GLU A 18 -3.43 17.63 -0.88
N ASN A 19 -3.90 16.87 0.12
CA ASN A 19 -3.42 15.50 0.37
C ASN A 19 -3.58 14.58 -0.86
N ALA A 20 -4.73 14.64 -1.53
CA ALA A 20 -4.97 13.83 -2.74
C ALA A 20 -3.99 14.18 -3.87
N GLU A 21 -3.67 15.46 -4.04
CA GLU A 21 -2.73 15.92 -5.04
C GLU A 21 -1.30 15.46 -4.72
N ALA A 22 -0.89 15.54 -3.45
CA ALA A 22 0.42 15.05 -3.00
C ALA A 22 0.57 13.53 -3.20
N CYS A 23 -0.48 12.75 -2.89
CA CYS A 23 -0.51 11.31 -3.14
C CYS A 23 -0.40 10.98 -4.63
N ASN A 24 -1.14 11.70 -5.48
CA ASN A 24 -1.06 11.54 -6.93
C ASN A 24 0.33 11.88 -7.46
N LEU A 25 0.94 12.97 -6.97
CA LEU A 25 2.30 13.36 -7.33
C LEU A 25 3.31 12.25 -6.98
N GLY A 26 3.22 11.67 -5.77
CA GLY A 26 4.09 10.58 -5.33
C GLY A 26 4.01 9.36 -6.26
N MET A 27 2.78 8.92 -6.59
CA MET A 27 2.55 7.82 -7.52
C MET A 27 3.07 8.13 -8.94
N ASP A 28 2.82 9.34 -9.42
CA ASP A 28 3.22 9.77 -10.77
C ASP A 28 4.75 9.86 -10.94
N LEU A 29 5.47 10.26 -9.88
CA LEU A 29 6.93 10.28 -9.90
C LEU A 29 7.50 8.87 -10.16
N CYS A 30 6.95 7.84 -9.50
CA CYS A 30 7.35 6.46 -9.76
C CYS A 30 6.92 5.99 -11.16
N ARG A 31 5.67 6.24 -11.57
CA ARG A 31 5.17 5.81 -12.90
C ARG A 31 5.96 6.37 -14.08
N LYS A 32 6.49 7.59 -13.94
CA LYS A 32 7.27 8.27 -14.99
C LYS A 32 8.75 7.89 -14.97
N ASP A 33 9.25 7.27 -13.90
CA ASP A 33 10.63 6.82 -13.78
C ASP A 33 10.75 5.34 -14.20
N PRO A 34 11.39 5.02 -15.34
CA PRO A 34 11.58 3.64 -15.78
C PRO A 34 12.47 2.82 -14.82
N GLY A 35 13.17 3.45 -13.88
CA GLY A 35 13.93 2.78 -12.82
C GLY A 35 13.11 2.47 -11.56
N CYS A 36 11.85 2.92 -11.47
CA CYS A 36 10.99 2.65 -10.32
C CYS A 36 10.19 1.35 -10.52
N GLU A 37 10.60 0.28 -9.85
CA GLU A 37 9.94 -1.04 -9.95
C GLU A 37 8.74 -1.18 -9.01
N TYR A 38 8.77 -0.53 -7.85
CA TYR A 38 7.73 -0.61 -6.83
C TYR A 38 7.44 0.76 -6.22
N TYR A 39 6.16 1.04 -5.96
CA TYR A 39 5.70 2.20 -5.21
C TYR A 39 5.25 1.78 -3.80
N PHE A 40 5.85 2.36 -2.76
CA PHE A 40 5.48 2.09 -1.36
C PHE A 40 4.96 3.37 -0.70
N SER A 41 3.64 3.42 -0.46
CA SER A 41 2.98 4.51 0.26
C SER A 41 2.91 4.19 1.75
N LEU A 42 3.27 5.15 2.61
CA LEU A 42 3.23 5.00 4.06
C LEU A 42 2.75 6.29 4.71
N ASP A 43 1.62 6.19 5.42
CA ASP A 43 1.06 7.31 6.18
C ASP A 43 1.78 7.47 7.53
N ALA A 44 1.82 8.70 8.04
CA ALA A 44 2.57 9.06 9.24
C ALA A 44 2.07 8.37 10.52
N GLU A 45 0.79 7.98 10.55
CA GLU A 45 0.14 7.29 11.66
C GLU A 45 0.51 5.80 11.74
N ILE A 46 1.12 5.23 10.70
CA ILE A 46 1.45 3.82 10.63
C ILE A 46 2.78 3.51 11.34
N VAL A 47 2.72 2.63 12.33
CA VAL A 47 3.90 2.14 13.05
C VAL A 47 4.26 0.73 12.57
N LEU A 48 5.28 0.63 11.72
CA LEU A 48 5.83 -0.65 11.27
C LEU A 48 6.79 -1.21 12.32
N LYS A 49 6.33 -2.20 13.09
CA LYS A 49 7.17 -2.91 14.06
C LYS A 49 8.09 -3.96 13.41
N ASN A 50 7.70 -4.50 12.27
CA ASN A 50 8.49 -5.48 11.53
C ASN A 50 9.38 -4.76 10.52
N THR A 51 10.70 -4.76 10.74
CA THR A 51 11.69 -4.12 9.85
C THR A 51 11.74 -4.74 8.46
N GLU A 52 11.27 -5.98 8.31
CA GLU A 52 11.30 -6.72 7.05
C GLU A 52 10.05 -6.47 6.18
N THR A 53 9.13 -5.58 6.61
CA THR A 53 7.82 -5.38 5.96
C THR A 53 7.96 -5.11 4.46
N LEU A 54 8.81 -4.17 4.05
CA LEU A 54 8.99 -3.84 2.64
C LEU A 54 9.50 -5.04 1.83
N ARG A 55 10.48 -5.78 2.35
CA ARG A 55 11.02 -6.97 1.67
C ARG A 55 9.94 -8.04 1.50
N ILE A 56 9.19 -8.34 2.56
CA ILE A 56 8.12 -9.35 2.54
C ILE A 56 7.06 -8.97 1.51
N LEU A 57 6.64 -7.70 1.46
CA LEU A 57 5.64 -7.24 0.49
C LEU A 57 6.14 -7.39 -0.94
N ILE A 58 7.41 -7.08 -1.22
CA ILE A 58 8.02 -7.28 -2.55
C ILE A 58 8.07 -8.77 -2.92
N GLU A 59 8.53 -9.64 -2.01
CA GLU A 59 8.59 -11.09 -2.22
C GLU A 59 7.21 -11.72 -2.45
N GLN A 60 6.16 -11.17 -1.83
CA GLN A 60 4.77 -11.60 -1.98
C GLN A 60 4.09 -11.01 -3.22
N ASN A 61 4.60 -9.90 -3.73
CA ASN A 61 4.12 -9.25 -4.94
C ASN A 61 4.59 -10.03 -6.18
N LYS A 62 4.02 -11.24 -6.35
CA LYS A 62 4.40 -12.27 -7.34
C LYS A 62 4.03 -11.90 -8.79
N TRP A 63 4.59 -10.81 -9.28
CA TRP A 63 4.45 -10.37 -10.66
C TRP A 63 4.80 -11.48 -11.67
N ASP A 64 5.90 -12.20 -11.44
CA ASP A 64 6.43 -13.24 -12.35
C ASP A 64 5.54 -14.49 -12.47
N SER A 65 4.56 -14.64 -11.59
CA SER A 65 3.64 -15.80 -11.60
C SER A 65 2.36 -15.56 -12.40
N ILE A 66 2.14 -14.34 -12.92
CA ILE A 66 0.96 -14.00 -13.70
C ILE A 66 1.19 -14.36 -15.17
N PRO A 67 0.30 -15.16 -15.81
CA PRO A 67 0.38 -15.42 -17.24
C PRO A 67 0.29 -14.12 -18.04
N THR A 68 1.27 -13.90 -18.93
CA THR A 68 1.43 -12.70 -19.78
C THR A 68 0.23 -12.40 -20.69
N GLU A 69 -0.69 -13.36 -20.80
CA GLU A 69 -1.91 -13.30 -21.61
C GLU A 69 -3.05 -12.53 -20.91
N LEU A 70 -2.94 -12.26 -19.60
CA LEU A 70 -3.89 -11.46 -18.82
C LEU A 70 -3.33 -10.05 -18.60
N THR A 71 -3.23 -9.28 -19.68
CA THR A 71 -2.65 -7.92 -19.68
C THR A 71 -3.40 -6.92 -18.81
N GLU A 72 -4.65 -7.19 -18.44
CA GLU A 72 -5.43 -6.32 -17.53
C GLU A 72 -5.24 -6.68 -16.04
N ALA A 73 -4.86 -7.93 -15.72
CA ALA A 73 -4.63 -8.38 -14.33
C ALA A 73 -3.27 -7.92 -13.79
N ALA A 74 -2.30 -7.67 -14.68
CA ALA A 74 -0.99 -7.14 -14.33
C ALA A 74 -1.09 -5.77 -13.61
N ALA A 75 -2.10 -4.95 -13.90
CA ALA A 75 -2.28 -3.63 -13.28
C ALA A 75 -2.70 -3.66 -11.78
N LEU A 76 -2.94 -4.84 -11.19
CA LEU A 76 -3.68 -4.99 -9.93
C LEU A 76 -2.90 -5.65 -8.79
N LEU A 77 -1.58 -5.76 -8.88
CA LEU A 77 -0.79 -6.27 -7.75
C LEU A 77 -0.50 -5.17 -6.72
N VAL A 78 -1.56 -4.72 -6.06
CA VAL A 78 -1.48 -3.89 -4.86
C VAL A 78 -1.57 -4.80 -3.64
N ILE A 79 -0.52 -4.80 -2.81
CA ILE A 79 -0.49 -5.53 -1.55
C ILE A 79 -0.22 -4.54 -0.41
N ALA A 80 -0.89 -4.74 0.72
CA ALA A 80 -0.71 -3.94 1.92
C ALA A 80 -0.48 -4.85 3.13
N PRO A 81 0.37 -4.45 4.09
CA PRO A 81 0.46 -5.14 5.37
C PRO A 81 -0.80 -4.84 6.19
N LEU A 82 -1.34 -5.84 6.90
CA LEU A 82 -2.41 -5.62 7.85
C LEU A 82 -1.88 -4.85 9.07
N VAL A 83 -2.40 -3.63 9.25
CA VAL A 83 -2.13 -2.77 10.40
C VAL A 83 -3.44 -2.56 11.16
N SER A 84 -3.43 -2.85 12.46
CA SER A 84 -4.57 -2.65 13.34
C SER A 84 -4.21 -1.75 14.51
N HIS A 85 -5.20 -1.00 14.97
CA HIS A 85 -5.05 -0.21 16.19
C HIS A 85 -4.90 -1.16 17.38
N HIS A 86 -3.95 -0.85 18.26
CA HIS A 86 -3.72 -1.65 19.47
C HIS A 86 -5.02 -1.80 20.27
N GLU A 87 -5.35 -3.04 20.66
CA GLU A 87 -6.52 -3.41 21.47
C GLU A 87 -7.90 -3.02 20.88
N LYS A 88 -7.96 -2.67 19.59
CA LYS A 88 -9.21 -2.35 18.89
C LYS A 88 -9.33 -3.18 17.62
N LEU A 89 -10.54 -3.20 17.04
CA LEU A 89 -10.81 -3.88 15.76
C LEU A 89 -10.59 -2.97 14.54
N TRP A 90 -10.30 -1.69 14.72
CA TRP A 90 -10.03 -0.77 13.61
C TRP A 90 -8.72 -1.14 12.92
N SER A 91 -8.75 -1.27 11.59
CA SER A 91 -7.62 -1.64 10.76
C SER A 91 -7.56 -0.83 9.47
N ASN A 92 -6.49 -0.97 8.70
CA ASN A 92 -6.25 -0.26 7.45
C ASN A 92 -6.95 -0.86 6.22
N PHE A 93 -7.95 -1.73 6.40
CA PHE A 93 -8.72 -2.29 5.28
C PHE A 93 -10.20 -2.46 5.63
N TRP A 94 -11.03 -2.52 4.60
CA TRP A 94 -12.43 -2.92 4.69
C TRP A 94 -12.61 -4.24 3.94
N GLY A 95 -13.25 -5.23 4.57
CA GLY A 95 -13.46 -6.53 3.92
C GLY A 95 -14.71 -6.59 3.01
N THR A 96 -15.62 -5.62 3.10
CA THR A 96 -16.77 -5.49 2.20
C THR A 96 -17.27 -4.04 2.13
N LEU A 97 -18.09 -3.75 1.13
CA LEU A 97 -18.70 -2.44 0.88
C LEU A 97 -20.23 -2.54 0.95
N SER A 98 -20.86 -1.46 1.39
CA SER A 98 -22.31 -1.28 1.24
C SER A 98 -22.68 -0.97 -0.23
N PRO A 99 -23.95 -1.05 -0.62
CA PRO A 99 -24.38 -0.78 -2.01
C PRO A 99 -24.04 0.62 -2.53
N ASP A 100 -23.86 1.59 -1.63
CA ASP A 100 -23.46 2.97 -1.91
C ASP A 100 -21.94 3.18 -1.84
N GLY A 101 -21.15 2.12 -1.63
CA GLY A 101 -19.68 2.17 -1.69
C GLY A 101 -18.99 2.59 -0.39
N TYR A 102 -19.71 2.61 0.74
CA TYR A 102 -19.15 2.91 2.05
C TYR A 102 -18.73 1.64 2.80
N TYR A 103 -18.11 1.85 3.96
CA TYR A 103 -17.73 0.77 4.87
C TYR A 103 -18.94 -0.11 5.23
N ALA A 104 -18.76 -1.43 5.11
CA ALA A 104 -19.67 -2.43 5.65
C ALA A 104 -18.89 -3.54 6.38
N HIS A 105 -19.56 -4.18 7.33
CA HIS A 105 -18.97 -5.26 8.12
C HIS A 105 -18.97 -6.57 7.33
N SER A 106 -17.78 -7.17 7.14
CA SER A 106 -17.63 -8.50 6.53
C SER A 106 -17.65 -9.56 7.61
N GLU A 107 -18.21 -10.73 7.31
CA GLU A 107 -18.36 -11.84 8.25
C GLU A 107 -17.01 -12.32 8.82
N ASP A 108 -15.95 -12.27 8.02
CA ASP A 108 -14.60 -12.72 8.35
C ASP A 108 -13.68 -11.60 8.87
N TYR A 109 -14.16 -10.35 8.97
CA TYR A 109 -13.33 -9.19 9.33
C TYR A 109 -12.57 -9.38 10.65
N VAL A 110 -13.29 -9.80 11.69
CA VAL A 110 -12.71 -9.97 13.04
C VAL A 110 -11.64 -11.05 13.04
N ASP A 111 -11.87 -12.15 12.31
CA ASP A 111 -10.92 -13.24 12.25
C ASP A 111 -9.68 -12.88 11.42
N ILE A 112 -9.80 -12.03 10.41
CA ILE A 112 -8.63 -11.47 9.71
C ILE A 112 -7.84 -10.55 10.65
N VAL A 113 -8.49 -9.57 11.28
CA VAL A 113 -7.83 -8.59 12.17
C VAL A 113 -7.12 -9.28 13.34
N GLN A 114 -7.71 -10.35 13.86
CA GLN A 114 -7.15 -11.14 14.96
C GLN A 114 -6.23 -12.28 14.50
N ARG A 115 -5.99 -12.43 13.19
CA ARG A 115 -5.13 -13.46 12.60
C ARG A 115 -5.56 -14.90 12.95
N ARG A 116 -6.88 -15.13 12.97
CA ARG A 116 -7.51 -16.43 13.24
C ARG A 116 -8.20 -17.04 12.03
N ARG A 117 -8.24 -16.34 10.90
CA ARG A 117 -8.75 -16.87 9.63
C ARG A 117 -7.87 -18.05 9.18
N VAL A 118 -8.50 -19.19 8.94
CA VAL A 118 -7.89 -20.48 8.55
C VAL A 118 -8.08 -20.74 7.06
#